data_AF-A0A954I250-F1
#
_entry.id   AF-A0A954I250-F1
#
_cell.length_a   1.000
_cell.length_b   1.000
_cell.length_c   1.000
_cell.angle_alpha   90.00
_cell.angle_beta   90.00
_cell.angle_gamma   90.00
#
_symmetry.space_group_name_H-M   'P 1'
#
loop_
_entity.id
_entity.type
_entity.pdbx_description
1 polymer ?
#
loop_
_entity_poly.entity_id
_entity_poly.type
_entity_poly.pdbx_seq_one_letter_code
_entity_poly.pdbx_strand_id
1 'polypeptide(L)'
;MSSSPVCTAPTVVSRHSGWEQLENRVLLAGNINVVFGGGLLDLFGDAAGNSVEIVSDGTDITIIGKGTTINGDSGPLVLGGGAAQTAVRILVSLGEGNDRVTLRAENGNGNGFSTNDLTILTGGGNDVVSLIASNADGNGFLVLNDLSINTASGNDKVLFVAANAAGTGIQVNDNLTINCPSGNNRLSLLTMNASGNGVGVFGDLAVLTGDGKDRISVVAQNGDPYGNGNGYRVADRLLVAAGGGDNQISLLVNNRGGNGIHVDDGNLEIETLGGKDRISLVARNAADTGIETDGDLVVRTGDGNDRVAISALNAGGLGYEVRGNLIIETGLGNDQVAIASKNASGSGLIIHDDLSINTASGNDVVSLVAANSSGAGVVVLGDTRISTSDGQDTVVLQAKNADGDGFIFDDVLTVTTGAGDDRVLITGKSAGDYTIGGLITLDGGLGTKDALVNPLLPAATVLRFEKIRP
;
A
#
# COMPACT_ATOMS: atom_id res chain seq x y z
N MET A 1 30.58 -78.94 -67.40
CA MET A 1 30.18 -78.46 -66.07
C MET A 1 30.07 -76.95 -66.16
N SER A 2 28.84 -76.45 -66.11
CA SER A 2 28.45 -75.07 -66.43
C SER A 2 28.57 -74.20 -65.17
N SER A 3 29.36 -73.13 -65.26
CA SER A 3 29.54 -72.12 -64.21
C SER A 3 28.52 -70.99 -64.39
N SER A 4 27.51 -70.95 -63.52
CA SER A 4 26.57 -69.82 -63.44
C SER A 4 27.25 -68.59 -62.82
N PRO A 5 27.02 -67.38 -63.36
CA PRO A 5 27.55 -66.15 -62.80
C PRO A 5 26.78 -65.73 -61.53
N VAL A 6 27.53 -65.32 -60.51
CA VAL A 6 26.99 -64.77 -59.25
C VAL A 6 26.53 -63.34 -59.49
N CYS A 7 25.23 -63.09 -59.38
CA CYS A 7 24.64 -61.76 -59.40
C CYS A 7 24.80 -61.13 -58.02
N THR A 8 25.77 -60.22 -57.85
CA THR A 8 25.91 -59.41 -56.63
C THR A 8 24.82 -58.34 -56.61
N ALA A 9 24.00 -58.35 -55.57
CA ALA A 9 22.95 -57.35 -55.34
C ALA A 9 23.56 -55.95 -55.15
N PRO A 10 22.89 -54.88 -55.64
CA PRO A 10 23.36 -53.52 -55.47
C PRO A 10 23.36 -53.12 -53.98
N THR A 11 24.49 -52.60 -53.51
CA THR A 11 24.62 -51.98 -52.19
C THR A 11 23.68 -50.80 -52.10
N VAL A 12 22.61 -50.93 -51.30
CA VAL A 12 21.72 -49.82 -50.96
C VAL A 12 22.52 -48.85 -50.09
N VAL A 13 23.04 -47.78 -50.69
CA VAL A 13 23.57 -46.64 -49.95
C VAL A 13 22.38 -45.97 -49.29
N SER A 14 22.16 -46.20 -48.00
CA SER A 14 21.19 -45.41 -47.24
C SER A 14 21.74 -43.98 -47.20
N ARG A 15 21.20 -43.12 -48.07
CA ARG A 15 21.31 -41.68 -47.87
C ARG A 15 20.56 -41.41 -46.59
N HIS A 16 21.28 -41.36 -45.47
CA HIS A 16 20.79 -40.65 -44.30
C HIS A 16 20.43 -39.27 -44.82
N SER A 17 19.13 -38.97 -44.90
CA SER A 17 18.68 -37.59 -44.93
C SER A 17 19.37 -36.97 -43.74
N GLY A 18 20.44 -36.21 -43.99
CA GLY A 18 21.11 -35.43 -42.98
C GLY A 18 20.06 -34.45 -42.51
N TRP A 19 19.38 -34.81 -41.43
CA TRP A 19 18.72 -33.84 -40.59
C TRP A 19 19.88 -32.99 -40.08
N GLU A 20 20.20 -31.92 -40.81
CA GLU A 20 21.02 -30.86 -40.27
C GLU A 20 20.35 -30.49 -38.95
N GLN A 21 21.08 -30.73 -37.86
CA GLN A 21 20.64 -30.33 -36.54
C GLN A 21 20.42 -28.83 -36.65
N LEU A 22 19.16 -28.40 -36.66
CA LEU A 22 18.81 -26.98 -36.62
C LEU A 22 19.63 -26.38 -35.50
N GLU A 23 20.58 -25.52 -35.88
CA GLU A 23 21.43 -24.84 -34.92
C GLU A 23 20.51 -24.25 -33.87
N ASN A 24 20.86 -24.41 -32.59
CA ASN A 24 20.06 -23.92 -31.48
C ASN A 24 20.11 -22.39 -31.52
N ARG A 25 19.30 -21.80 -32.40
CA ARG A 25 19.13 -20.36 -32.51
C ARG A 25 18.39 -19.96 -31.25
N VAL A 26 19.12 -19.30 -30.36
CA VAL A 26 18.52 -18.54 -29.28
C VAL A 26 17.71 -17.45 -29.95
N LEU A 27 16.44 -17.74 -30.23
CA LEU A 27 15.47 -16.73 -30.61
C LEU A 27 15.28 -15.89 -29.35
N LEU A 28 15.81 -14.66 -29.37
CA LEU A 28 15.56 -13.70 -28.32
C LEU A 28 14.04 -13.51 -28.18
N ALA A 29 13.57 -13.42 -26.94
CA ALA A 29 12.17 -13.26 -26.64
C ALA A 29 11.80 -11.78 -26.86
N GLY A 30 11.14 -11.52 -27.99
CA GLY A 30 10.57 -10.21 -28.31
C GLY A 30 11.56 -9.16 -28.82
N ASN A 31 10.98 -8.04 -29.24
CA ASN A 31 11.68 -6.86 -29.70
C ASN A 31 10.95 -5.60 -29.24
N ILE A 32 11.71 -4.62 -28.74
CA ILE A 32 11.22 -3.28 -28.41
C ILE A 32 11.72 -2.29 -29.47
N ASN A 33 10.77 -1.57 -30.07
CA ASN A 33 11.05 -0.43 -30.93
C ASN A 33 11.13 0.85 -30.09
N VAL A 34 12.28 1.52 -30.11
CA VAL A 34 12.54 2.76 -29.37
C VAL A 34 12.60 3.93 -30.35
N VAL A 35 11.77 4.94 -30.09
CA VAL A 35 11.75 6.20 -30.84
C VAL A 35 12.04 7.34 -29.89
N PHE A 36 13.04 8.16 -30.23
CA PHE A 36 13.40 9.36 -29.47
C PHE A 36 13.43 10.59 -30.38
N GLY A 37 12.59 11.58 -30.08
CA GLY A 37 12.53 12.83 -30.84
C GLY A 37 11.47 13.80 -30.34
N GLY A 38 11.69 15.10 -30.51
CA GLY A 38 10.69 16.13 -30.12
C GLY A 38 10.38 16.19 -28.63
N GLY A 39 11.29 15.74 -27.77
CA GLY A 39 11.07 15.64 -26.31
C GLY A 39 10.25 14.42 -25.89
N LEU A 40 10.03 13.46 -26.79
CA LEU A 40 9.31 12.23 -26.51
C LEU A 40 10.26 11.02 -26.61
N LEU A 41 10.21 10.15 -25.60
CA LEU A 41 10.84 8.84 -25.59
C LEU A 41 9.75 7.77 -25.55
N ASP A 42 9.51 7.12 -26.69
CA ASP A 42 8.53 6.05 -26.82
C ASP A 42 9.24 4.69 -26.94
N LEU A 43 8.78 3.70 -26.17
CA LEU A 43 9.21 2.31 -26.25
C LEU A 43 7.99 1.43 -26.53
N PHE A 44 7.99 0.74 -27.68
CA PHE A 44 6.92 -0.16 -28.10
C PHE A 44 7.40 -1.61 -28.17
N GLY A 45 6.87 -2.48 -27.29
CA GLY A 45 7.08 -3.93 -27.36
C GLY A 45 6.21 -4.59 -28.42
N ASP A 46 6.59 -5.81 -28.79
CA ASP A 46 5.75 -6.73 -29.58
C ASP A 46 4.88 -7.63 -28.69
N ALA A 47 4.14 -8.58 -29.26
CA ALA A 47 3.25 -9.46 -28.49
C ALA A 47 3.98 -10.63 -27.77
N ALA A 48 5.31 -10.57 -27.65
CA ALA A 48 6.09 -11.53 -26.89
C ALA A 48 6.45 -10.95 -25.51
N GLY A 49 6.89 -11.80 -24.58
CA GLY A 49 7.40 -11.29 -23.31
C GLY A 49 8.67 -10.47 -23.51
N ASN A 50 8.59 -9.17 -23.24
CA ASN A 50 9.64 -8.18 -23.41
C ASN A 50 10.28 -7.84 -22.06
N SER A 51 11.61 -7.76 -21.99
CA SER A 51 12.32 -7.36 -20.78
C SER A 51 13.31 -6.24 -21.07
N VAL A 52 13.08 -5.08 -20.45
CA VAL A 52 13.86 -3.85 -20.64
C VAL A 52 14.26 -3.20 -19.33
N GLU A 53 15.49 -2.72 -19.29
CA GLU A 53 16.03 -1.87 -18.23
C GLU A 53 16.41 -0.52 -18.81
N ILE A 54 15.87 0.56 -18.25
CA ILE A 54 16.16 1.96 -18.60
C ILE A 54 16.92 2.55 -17.43
N VAL A 55 18.18 2.90 -17.63
CA VAL A 55 19.04 3.50 -16.61
C VAL A 55 19.26 4.96 -16.95
N SER A 56 19.11 5.84 -15.96
CA SER A 56 19.53 7.24 -16.08
C SER A 56 20.57 7.56 -15.02
N ASP A 57 21.70 8.11 -15.45
CA ASP A 57 22.78 8.58 -14.58
C ASP A 57 22.75 10.09 -14.34
N GLY A 58 21.66 10.75 -14.75
CA GLY A 58 21.53 12.21 -14.70
C GLY A 58 22.02 12.94 -15.95
N THR A 59 22.76 12.29 -16.84
CA THR A 59 23.25 12.88 -18.10
C THR A 59 22.72 12.14 -19.31
N ASP A 60 22.83 10.81 -19.29
CA ASP A 60 22.46 9.93 -20.38
C ASP A 60 21.35 8.96 -19.94
N ILE A 61 20.51 8.56 -20.89
CA ILE A 61 19.55 7.47 -20.71
C ILE A 61 20.05 6.26 -21.49
N THR A 62 20.30 5.15 -20.80
CA THR A 62 20.72 3.88 -21.39
C THR A 62 19.58 2.87 -21.34
N ILE A 63 19.17 2.36 -22.50
CA ILE A 63 18.11 1.37 -22.66
C ILE A 63 18.74 0.01 -22.99
N ILE A 64 18.44 -1.00 -22.19
CA ILE A 64 19.08 -2.31 -22.23
C ILE A 64 18.01 -3.40 -22.36
N GLY A 65 18.07 -4.18 -23.44
CA GLY A 65 17.26 -5.39 -23.59
C GLY A 65 17.82 -6.55 -22.75
N LYS A 66 17.00 -7.20 -21.92
CA LYS A 66 17.39 -8.34 -21.06
C LYS A 66 16.82 -9.66 -21.61
N GLY A 67 17.32 -10.05 -22.78
CA GLY A 67 16.78 -11.19 -23.55
C GLY A 67 15.78 -10.78 -24.64
N THR A 68 15.64 -9.48 -24.84
CA THR A 68 14.82 -8.79 -25.86
C THR A 68 15.76 -7.92 -26.71
N THR A 69 15.48 -7.75 -28.00
CA THR A 69 16.23 -6.81 -28.84
C THR A 69 15.68 -5.39 -28.75
N ILE A 70 16.54 -4.38 -28.90
CA ILE A 70 16.20 -2.97 -28.97
C ILE A 70 16.45 -2.51 -30.41
N ASN A 71 15.39 -2.14 -31.13
CA ASN A 71 15.46 -1.80 -32.56
C ASN A 71 16.14 -2.90 -33.42
N GLY A 72 15.92 -4.17 -33.07
CA GLY A 72 16.54 -5.33 -33.71
C GLY A 72 18.00 -5.60 -33.32
N ASP A 73 18.61 -4.75 -32.48
CA ASP A 73 19.96 -4.95 -31.94
C ASP A 73 19.91 -5.57 -30.53
N SER A 74 20.92 -6.36 -30.18
CA SER A 74 21.11 -6.93 -28.84
C SER A 74 21.95 -6.03 -27.92
N GLY A 75 22.62 -5.03 -28.47
CA GLY A 75 23.40 -4.04 -27.72
C GLY A 75 22.52 -3.01 -26.99
N PRO A 76 23.07 -2.32 -25.98
CA PRO A 76 22.37 -1.21 -25.32
C PRO A 76 22.24 0.00 -26.27
N LEU A 77 21.11 0.69 -26.18
CA LEU A 77 20.88 1.97 -26.85
C LEU A 77 21.15 3.10 -25.86
N VAL A 78 22.16 3.92 -26.13
CA VAL A 78 22.50 5.09 -25.30
C VAL A 78 21.96 6.36 -25.96
N LEU A 79 21.09 7.06 -25.25
CA LEU A 79 20.57 8.37 -25.61
C LEU A 79 21.34 9.42 -24.81
N GLY A 80 22.39 9.99 -25.41
CA GLY A 80 23.26 10.94 -24.73
C GLY A 80 23.09 12.40 -25.12
N GLY A 81 23.80 13.29 -24.42
CA GLY A 81 24.00 14.69 -24.82
C GLY A 81 23.07 15.72 -24.18
N GLY A 82 22.57 15.48 -22.96
CA GLY A 82 21.74 16.42 -22.18
C GLY A 82 20.31 16.63 -22.73
N ALA A 83 20.10 16.45 -24.04
CA ALA A 83 18.79 16.45 -24.67
C ALA A 83 17.91 15.27 -24.19
N ALA A 84 18.52 14.16 -23.76
CA ALA A 84 17.82 13.02 -23.18
C ALA A 84 17.15 13.33 -21.83
N GLN A 85 17.73 14.25 -21.03
CA GLN A 85 17.13 14.78 -19.80
C GLN A 85 15.97 15.76 -20.07
N THR A 86 15.85 16.23 -21.31
CA THR A 86 14.72 17.07 -21.75
C THR A 86 13.63 16.25 -22.43
N ALA A 87 13.62 14.93 -22.25
CA ALA A 87 12.47 14.11 -22.57
C ALA A 87 11.28 14.58 -21.71
N VAL A 88 10.50 15.48 -22.28
CA VAL A 88 9.24 15.99 -21.75
C VAL A 88 8.33 14.83 -21.40
N ARG A 89 8.35 13.73 -22.15
CA ARG A 89 7.51 12.57 -21.86
C ARG A 89 8.21 11.26 -22.14
N ILE A 90 7.99 10.29 -21.26
CA ILE A 90 8.38 8.89 -21.44
C ILE A 90 7.12 8.04 -21.52
N LEU A 91 6.98 7.29 -22.61
CA LEU A 91 5.92 6.31 -22.82
C LEU A 91 6.53 4.94 -23.03
N VAL A 92 6.16 3.98 -22.21
CA VAL A 92 6.51 2.56 -22.37
C VAL A 92 5.22 1.78 -22.62
N SER A 93 5.14 1.06 -23.73
CA SER A 93 3.96 0.31 -24.17
C SER A 93 4.39 -1.08 -24.68
N LEU A 94 4.30 -2.13 -23.87
CA LEU A 94 4.93 -3.43 -24.19
C LEU A 94 4.05 -4.47 -24.87
N GLY A 95 2.72 -4.35 -24.83
CA GLY A 95 1.82 -5.15 -25.67
C GLY A 95 1.17 -6.31 -24.91
N GLU A 96 1.38 -7.54 -25.36
CA GLU A 96 0.90 -8.74 -24.66
C GLU A 96 2.12 -9.58 -24.32
N GLY A 97 2.06 -10.40 -23.28
CA GLY A 97 3.18 -11.24 -22.86
C GLY A 97 3.54 -11.00 -21.40
N ASN A 98 4.46 -11.79 -20.85
CA ASN A 98 4.94 -11.54 -19.49
C ASN A 98 6.11 -10.56 -19.55
N ASP A 99 5.81 -9.29 -19.38
CA ASP A 99 6.73 -8.20 -19.59
C ASP A 99 7.47 -7.78 -18.33
N ARG A 100 8.64 -7.17 -18.50
CA ARG A 100 9.45 -6.64 -17.40
C ARG A 100 10.04 -5.29 -17.78
N VAL A 101 9.64 -4.25 -17.06
CA VAL A 101 10.17 -2.89 -17.18
C VAL A 101 10.87 -2.52 -15.89
N THR A 102 12.14 -2.13 -15.97
CA THR A 102 12.86 -1.52 -14.85
C THR A 102 13.35 -0.15 -15.26
N LEU A 103 12.92 0.90 -14.57
CA LEU A 103 13.55 2.22 -14.62
C LEU A 103 14.43 2.36 -13.39
N ARG A 104 15.69 2.72 -13.58
CA ARG A 104 16.67 2.85 -12.50
C ARG A 104 17.43 4.17 -12.56
N ALA A 105 17.30 4.96 -11.51
CA ALA A 105 18.10 6.17 -11.31
C ALA A 105 19.39 5.81 -10.58
N GLU A 106 20.52 6.00 -11.25
CA GLU A 106 21.88 5.76 -10.75
C GLU A 106 22.69 7.06 -10.78
N ASN A 107 22.26 8.11 -10.06
CA ASN A 107 22.97 9.39 -10.13
C ASN A 107 23.60 9.76 -8.79
N GLY A 108 24.93 9.90 -8.76
CA GLY A 108 25.66 10.40 -7.60
C GLY A 108 25.66 11.92 -7.44
N ASN A 109 25.16 12.71 -8.41
CA ASN A 109 25.09 14.18 -8.33
C ASN A 109 23.91 14.73 -9.17
N GLY A 110 22.76 14.97 -8.54
CA GLY A 110 21.59 15.63 -9.16
C GLY A 110 20.36 14.73 -9.30
N ASN A 111 19.46 15.09 -10.21
CA ASN A 111 18.25 14.30 -10.48
C ASN A 111 18.60 13.08 -11.36
N GLY A 112 18.05 11.90 -11.05
CA GLY A 112 18.25 10.70 -11.87
C GLY A 112 17.41 10.75 -13.14
N PHE A 113 16.10 10.58 -13.00
CA PHE A 113 15.12 10.86 -14.06
C PHE A 113 14.43 12.21 -13.82
N SER A 114 14.32 13.02 -14.86
CA SER A 114 13.48 14.21 -14.89
C SER A 114 12.61 14.18 -16.15
N THR A 115 11.30 14.09 -16.01
CA THR A 115 10.36 14.08 -17.15
C THR A 115 9.07 14.81 -16.78
N ASN A 116 8.27 15.27 -17.75
CA ASN A 116 6.96 15.85 -17.44
C ASN A 116 5.95 14.75 -17.14
N ASP A 117 5.75 13.82 -18.07
CA ASP A 117 4.85 12.68 -17.87
C ASP A 117 5.59 11.35 -18.04
N LEU A 118 5.28 10.38 -17.18
CA LEU A 118 5.75 9.01 -17.33
C LEU A 118 4.55 8.06 -17.38
N THR A 119 4.37 7.37 -18.51
CA THR A 119 3.30 6.38 -18.69
C THR A 119 3.91 5.02 -19.01
N ILE A 120 3.50 3.99 -18.26
CA ILE A 120 3.90 2.59 -18.48
C ILE A 120 2.64 1.74 -18.68
N LEU A 121 2.53 1.12 -19.84
CA LEU A 121 1.47 0.21 -20.26
C LEU A 121 2.12 -1.14 -20.58
N THR A 122 1.90 -2.17 -19.76
CA THR A 122 2.45 -3.51 -20.06
C THR A 122 1.47 -4.34 -20.88
N GLY A 123 0.17 -4.14 -20.68
CA GLY A 123 -0.91 -4.85 -21.38
C GLY A 123 -1.17 -6.22 -20.76
N GLY A 124 -1.62 -7.23 -21.52
CA GLY A 124 -2.02 -8.51 -20.92
C GLY A 124 -0.84 -9.43 -20.60
N GLY A 125 -0.82 -10.06 -19.42
CA GLY A 125 0.23 -10.99 -19.01
C GLY A 125 0.53 -10.94 -17.52
N ASN A 126 1.59 -11.60 -17.05
CA ASN A 126 2.07 -11.44 -15.67
C ASN A 126 3.30 -10.56 -15.68
N ASP A 127 3.08 -9.28 -15.46
CA ASP A 127 4.07 -8.25 -15.74
C ASP A 127 4.82 -7.81 -14.49
N VAL A 128 5.99 -7.21 -14.70
CA VAL A 128 6.80 -6.64 -13.63
C VAL A 128 7.23 -5.23 -14.00
N VAL A 129 6.76 -4.24 -13.26
CA VAL A 129 7.21 -2.86 -13.36
C VAL A 129 8.02 -2.50 -12.12
N SER A 130 9.20 -1.93 -12.29
CA SER A 130 10.06 -1.52 -11.18
C SER A 130 10.64 -0.12 -11.41
N LEU A 131 10.42 0.78 -10.45
CA LEU A 131 11.05 2.10 -10.39
C LEU A 131 12.00 2.12 -9.20
N ILE A 132 13.30 2.24 -9.48
CA ILE A 132 14.36 2.08 -8.48
C ILE A 132 15.22 3.35 -8.43
N ALA A 133 15.07 4.13 -7.38
CA ALA A 133 15.94 5.25 -7.05
C ALA A 133 16.96 4.80 -6.02
N SER A 134 18.20 4.60 -6.46
CA SER A 134 19.33 4.25 -5.60
C SER A 134 20.32 5.41 -5.52
N ASN A 135 20.57 5.91 -4.30
CA ASN A 135 21.64 6.87 -3.97
C ASN A 135 21.61 8.16 -4.80
N ALA A 136 20.56 8.98 -4.69
CA ALA A 136 20.51 10.28 -5.37
C ALA A 136 20.76 11.44 -4.41
N ASP A 137 21.89 12.13 -4.55
CA ASP A 137 22.10 13.39 -3.81
C ASP A 137 21.04 14.47 -4.15
N GLY A 138 20.26 14.25 -5.23
CA GLY A 138 19.04 14.98 -5.59
C GLY A 138 17.78 14.08 -5.68
N ASN A 139 16.86 14.40 -6.60
CA ASN A 139 15.65 13.58 -6.79
C ASN A 139 15.98 12.33 -7.61
N GLY A 140 15.72 11.13 -7.08
CA GLY A 140 15.93 9.90 -7.86
C GLY A 140 15.07 9.87 -9.12
N PHE A 141 13.76 10.03 -8.94
CA PHE A 141 12.80 10.32 -10.01
C PHE A 141 12.11 11.65 -9.73
N LEU A 142 11.99 12.49 -10.75
CA LEU A 142 11.17 13.69 -10.76
C LEU A 142 10.25 13.63 -11.99
N VAL A 143 8.95 13.45 -11.73
CA VAL A 143 7.89 13.54 -12.72
C VAL A 143 7.15 14.85 -12.47
N LEU A 144 7.22 15.80 -13.41
CA LEU A 144 6.70 17.16 -13.20
C LEU A 144 5.17 17.27 -13.28
N ASN A 145 4.53 16.29 -13.90
CA ASN A 145 3.08 16.13 -13.97
C ASN A 145 2.72 14.72 -13.47
N ASP A 146 2.06 13.91 -14.30
CA ASP A 146 1.50 12.62 -13.93
C ASP A 146 2.47 11.44 -14.16
N LEU A 147 2.43 10.49 -13.23
CA LEU A 147 2.98 9.15 -13.38
C LEU A 147 1.83 8.14 -13.42
N SER A 148 1.69 7.42 -14.54
CA SER A 148 0.68 6.39 -14.73
C SER A 148 1.30 5.03 -15.03
N ILE A 149 0.90 3.99 -14.30
CA ILE A 149 1.27 2.60 -14.56
C ILE A 149 -0.01 1.78 -14.71
N ASN A 150 -0.16 1.08 -15.83
CA ASN A 150 -1.30 0.22 -16.12
C ASN A 150 -0.84 -1.15 -16.64
N THR A 151 -1.15 -2.21 -15.90
CA THR A 151 -0.73 -3.59 -16.24
C THR A 151 -1.85 -4.47 -16.79
N ALA A 152 -3.01 -3.90 -17.11
CA ALA A 152 -4.18 -4.61 -17.62
C ALA A 152 -4.49 -5.95 -16.90
N SER A 153 -4.41 -7.10 -17.58
CA SER A 153 -4.86 -8.38 -17.01
C SER A 153 -3.71 -9.36 -16.72
N GLY A 154 -3.65 -9.84 -15.49
CA GLY A 154 -2.86 -11.00 -15.07
C GLY A 154 -2.33 -10.84 -13.65
N ASN A 155 -1.31 -11.60 -13.24
CA ASN A 155 -0.79 -11.49 -11.87
C ASN A 155 0.44 -10.58 -11.89
N ASP A 156 0.20 -9.28 -11.78
CA ASP A 156 1.23 -8.29 -12.01
C ASP A 156 1.98 -7.92 -10.74
N LYS A 157 3.18 -7.40 -10.93
CA LYS A 157 4.01 -6.87 -9.87
C LYS A 157 4.46 -5.46 -10.19
N VAL A 158 4.14 -4.52 -9.32
CA VAL A 158 4.65 -3.15 -9.40
C VAL A 158 5.47 -2.86 -8.15
N LEU A 159 6.69 -2.36 -8.34
CA LEU A 159 7.66 -2.13 -7.27
C LEU A 159 8.26 -0.73 -7.38
N PHE A 160 8.11 0.06 -6.32
CA PHE A 160 8.79 1.34 -6.15
C PHE A 160 9.81 1.16 -5.03
N VAL A 161 11.07 1.48 -5.31
CA VAL A 161 12.15 1.48 -4.32
C VAL A 161 12.80 2.86 -4.32
N ALA A 162 12.55 3.61 -3.26
CA ALA A 162 13.20 4.87 -2.97
C ALA A 162 14.22 4.65 -1.85
N ALA A 163 15.43 4.22 -2.22
CA ALA A 163 16.55 4.04 -1.32
C ALA A 163 17.51 5.21 -1.51
N ASN A 164 17.13 6.38 -0.97
CA ASN A 164 17.89 7.61 -1.13
C ASN A 164 18.42 8.08 0.23
N ALA A 165 19.70 8.47 0.30
CA ALA A 165 20.38 8.85 1.54
C ALA A 165 20.40 10.38 1.80
N ALA A 166 20.11 11.21 0.79
CA ALA A 166 20.25 12.67 0.89
C ALA A 166 19.09 13.49 0.30
N GLY A 167 18.45 13.02 -0.79
CA GLY A 167 17.38 13.75 -1.50
C GLY A 167 16.01 13.07 -1.47
N THR A 168 15.11 13.50 -2.37
CA THR A 168 13.81 12.84 -2.58
C THR A 168 14.00 11.56 -3.40
N GLY A 169 13.41 10.43 -3.02
CA GLY A 169 13.55 9.19 -3.77
C GLY A 169 12.77 9.23 -5.09
N ILE A 170 11.45 9.30 -5.00
CA ILE A 170 10.55 9.40 -6.15
C ILE A 170 9.61 10.58 -5.90
N GLN A 171 9.59 11.54 -6.81
CA GLN A 171 8.75 12.72 -6.76
C GLN A 171 7.83 12.78 -7.97
N VAL A 172 6.54 12.96 -7.72
CA VAL A 172 5.51 13.22 -8.72
C VAL A 172 4.81 14.52 -8.32
N ASN A 173 4.87 15.54 -9.17
CA ASN A 173 4.36 16.88 -8.85
C ASN A 173 2.85 17.02 -9.05
N ASP A 174 2.23 16.08 -9.75
CA ASP A 174 0.77 15.97 -9.90
C ASP A 174 0.36 14.56 -9.44
N ASN A 175 -0.33 13.78 -10.27
CA ASN A 175 -0.93 12.52 -9.83
C ASN A 175 -0.04 11.30 -10.08
N LEU A 176 -0.03 10.39 -9.11
CA LEU A 176 0.52 9.03 -9.26
C LEU A 176 -0.64 8.04 -9.30
N THR A 177 -0.86 7.41 -10.45
CA THR A 177 -1.85 6.33 -10.60
C THR A 177 -1.18 5.00 -10.93
N ILE A 178 -1.50 3.97 -10.15
CA ILE A 178 -1.14 2.58 -10.44
C ILE A 178 -2.44 1.78 -10.57
N ASN A 179 -2.66 1.15 -11.72
CA ASN A 179 -3.88 0.40 -12.01
C ASN A 179 -3.54 -1.02 -12.49
N CYS A 180 -3.91 -2.02 -11.70
CA CYS A 180 -3.79 -3.45 -12.00
C CYS A 180 -5.20 -4.09 -11.96
N PRO A 181 -6.02 -3.93 -13.00
CA PRO A 181 -7.48 -4.10 -12.92
C PRO A 181 -8.00 -5.54 -12.82
N SER A 182 -7.15 -6.56 -12.81
CA SER A 182 -7.57 -7.95 -12.55
C SER A 182 -6.40 -8.85 -12.14
N GLY A 183 -6.68 -10.00 -11.55
CA GLY A 183 -5.68 -11.03 -11.20
C GLY A 183 -5.10 -10.85 -9.80
N ASN A 184 -4.14 -11.69 -9.39
CA ASN A 184 -3.57 -11.61 -8.04
C ASN A 184 -2.33 -10.71 -8.03
N ASN A 185 -2.53 -9.41 -7.91
CA ASN A 185 -1.48 -8.43 -8.08
C ASN A 185 -0.66 -8.22 -6.82
N ARG A 186 0.56 -7.73 -7.01
CA ARG A 186 1.50 -7.41 -5.93
C ARG A 186 2.09 -6.04 -6.15
N LEU A 187 1.62 -5.08 -5.39
CA LEU A 187 2.17 -3.74 -5.39
C LEU A 187 2.96 -3.48 -4.10
N SER A 188 4.18 -2.97 -4.26
CA SER A 188 5.02 -2.57 -3.15
C SER A 188 5.62 -1.20 -3.40
N LEU A 189 5.29 -0.25 -2.54
CA LEU A 189 5.99 1.01 -2.44
C LEU A 189 6.89 0.90 -1.22
N LEU A 190 8.20 1.06 -1.42
CA LEU A 190 9.20 0.97 -0.36
C LEU A 190 10.08 2.21 -0.35
N THR A 191 10.13 2.88 0.79
CA THR A 191 11.08 3.97 1.04
C THR A 191 12.04 3.55 2.15
N MET A 192 13.33 3.81 1.96
CA MET A 192 14.39 3.43 2.88
C MET A 192 15.36 4.59 3.09
N ASN A 193 15.56 4.99 4.35
CA ASN A 193 16.61 5.90 4.82
C ASN A 193 16.64 7.28 4.15
N ALA A 194 15.49 7.85 3.80
CA ALA A 194 15.42 9.18 3.21
C ALA A 194 15.58 10.27 4.28
N SER A 195 16.63 11.09 4.16
CA SER A 195 16.74 12.35 4.90
C SER A 195 15.74 13.40 4.38
N GLY A 196 15.30 13.25 3.13
CA GLY A 196 14.19 13.98 2.50
C GLY A 196 12.92 13.13 2.38
N ASN A 197 12.06 13.43 1.41
CA ASN A 197 10.87 12.62 1.14
C ASN A 197 11.27 11.30 0.46
N GLY A 198 10.88 10.15 1.00
CA GLY A 198 11.08 8.88 0.30
C GLY A 198 10.33 8.85 -1.02
N VAL A 199 9.00 8.95 -0.94
CA VAL A 199 8.10 9.16 -2.08
C VAL A 199 7.27 10.41 -1.80
N GLY A 200 7.27 11.37 -2.71
CA GLY A 200 6.42 12.57 -2.65
C GLY A 200 5.50 12.62 -3.86
N VAL A 201 4.19 12.72 -3.62
CA VAL A 201 3.16 12.95 -4.63
C VAL A 201 2.45 14.25 -4.28
N PHE A 202 2.51 15.26 -5.14
CA PHE A 202 1.96 16.59 -4.86
C PHE A 202 0.53 16.80 -5.40
N GLY A 203 -0.08 15.75 -5.96
CA GLY A 203 -1.53 15.63 -6.19
C GLY A 203 -2.06 14.35 -5.54
N ASP A 204 -2.90 13.60 -6.27
CA ASP A 204 -3.46 12.33 -5.81
C ASP A 204 -2.48 11.16 -5.97
N LEU A 205 -2.40 10.30 -4.95
CA LEU A 205 -1.81 8.96 -5.05
C LEU A 205 -2.93 7.92 -5.06
N ALA A 206 -3.19 7.33 -6.24
CA ALA A 206 -4.17 6.26 -6.43
C ALA A 206 -3.49 4.93 -6.73
N VAL A 207 -3.78 3.95 -5.88
CA VAL A 207 -3.36 2.56 -6.02
C VAL A 207 -4.61 1.70 -6.20
N LEU A 208 -4.80 1.15 -7.39
CA LEU A 208 -6.03 0.46 -7.77
C LEU A 208 -5.71 -0.96 -8.22
N THR A 209 -6.33 -1.94 -7.57
CA THR A 209 -6.32 -3.34 -8.00
C THR A 209 -7.77 -3.80 -8.22
N GLY A 210 -7.99 -4.69 -9.19
CA GLY A 210 -9.31 -5.23 -9.46
C GLY A 210 -9.64 -6.47 -8.63
N ASP A 211 -10.41 -7.39 -9.21
CA ASP A 211 -10.74 -8.65 -8.54
C ASP A 211 -9.52 -9.59 -8.46
N GLY A 212 -9.31 -10.20 -7.30
CA GLY A 212 -8.14 -11.04 -7.07
C GLY A 212 -7.83 -11.33 -5.60
N LYS A 213 -6.64 -11.87 -5.35
CA LYS A 213 -6.03 -11.95 -4.01
C LYS A 213 -4.86 -10.99 -3.96
N ASP A 214 -5.17 -9.71 -4.01
CA ASP A 214 -4.20 -8.66 -4.19
C ASP A 214 -3.41 -8.40 -2.92
N ARG A 215 -2.17 -7.96 -3.09
CA ARG A 215 -1.28 -7.57 -2.00
C ARG A 215 -0.72 -6.20 -2.29
N ILE A 216 -1.15 -5.23 -1.51
CA ILE A 216 -0.69 -3.85 -1.57
C ILE A 216 0.09 -3.55 -0.30
N SER A 217 1.33 -3.11 -0.46
CA SER A 217 2.23 -2.77 0.65
C SER A 217 2.83 -1.39 0.44
N VAL A 218 2.57 -0.47 1.36
CA VAL A 218 3.22 0.85 1.43
C VAL A 218 4.09 0.84 2.68
N VAL A 219 5.41 0.95 2.50
CA VAL A 219 6.38 0.77 3.58
C VAL A 219 7.27 1.99 3.68
N ALA A 220 7.07 2.78 4.73
CA ALA A 220 7.95 3.87 5.13
C ALA A 220 8.98 3.37 6.14
N GLN A 221 10.26 3.40 5.77
CA GLN A 221 11.34 3.11 6.71
C GLN A 221 12.34 4.27 6.73
N ASN A 222 12.14 5.20 7.67
CA ASN A 222 13.15 6.20 7.98
C ASN A 222 14.08 5.70 9.09
N GLY A 223 15.31 5.34 8.71
CA GLY A 223 16.35 4.91 9.65
C GLY A 223 17.11 6.07 10.31
N ASP A 224 17.00 7.29 9.79
CA ASP A 224 17.73 8.44 10.31
C ASP A 224 16.97 9.09 11.48
N PRO A 225 17.48 8.99 12.73
CA PRO A 225 16.84 9.60 13.87
C PRO A 225 16.87 11.14 13.88
N TYR A 226 17.61 11.77 12.97
CA TYR A 226 17.72 13.21 12.86
C TYR A 226 17.11 13.78 11.55
N GLY A 227 16.56 12.91 10.70
CA GLY A 227 15.97 13.31 9.43
C GLY A 227 14.58 13.89 9.64
N ASN A 228 14.34 15.11 9.13
CA ASN A 228 13.02 15.74 9.08
C ASN A 228 12.20 15.30 7.86
N GLY A 229 12.66 14.28 7.14
CA GLY A 229 12.06 13.79 5.90
C GLY A 229 10.83 12.92 6.17
N ASN A 230 9.85 12.99 5.27
CA ASN A 230 8.69 12.11 5.30
C ASN A 230 8.99 10.79 4.57
N GLY A 231 8.53 9.66 5.08
CA GLY A 231 8.58 8.41 4.32
C GLY A 231 7.77 8.52 3.04
N TYR A 232 6.49 8.87 3.18
CA TYR A 232 5.56 9.23 2.11
C TYR A 232 4.93 10.58 2.42
N ARG A 233 4.85 11.42 1.39
CA ARG A 233 4.04 12.64 1.43
C ARG A 233 3.09 12.63 0.24
N VAL A 234 1.81 12.82 0.49
CA VAL A 234 0.76 12.97 -0.52
C VAL A 234 0.06 14.30 -0.25
N ALA A 235 0.02 15.21 -1.22
CA ALA A 235 -0.55 16.53 -0.96
C ALA A 235 -2.08 16.48 -0.86
N ASP A 236 -2.74 15.76 -1.76
CA ASP A 236 -4.21 15.74 -1.80
C ASP A 236 -4.73 14.44 -1.18
N ARG A 237 -5.05 13.44 -2.01
CA ARG A 237 -5.66 12.19 -1.54
C ARG A 237 -4.76 10.99 -1.72
N LEU A 238 -4.68 10.12 -0.71
CA LEU A 238 -4.10 8.79 -0.80
C LEU A 238 -5.22 7.75 -0.85
N LEU A 239 -5.50 7.21 -2.04
CA LEU A 239 -6.45 6.13 -2.24
C LEU A 239 -5.73 4.80 -2.47
N VAL A 240 -6.11 3.78 -1.68
CA VAL A 240 -5.70 2.39 -1.87
C VAL A 240 -6.93 1.51 -2.00
N ALA A 241 -7.27 1.11 -3.23
CA ALA A 241 -8.46 0.33 -3.52
C ALA A 241 -8.13 -1.07 -4.09
N ALA A 242 -8.88 -2.07 -3.65
CA ALA A 242 -8.90 -3.41 -4.23
C ALA A 242 -10.32 -3.84 -4.59
N GLY A 243 -10.45 -4.63 -5.65
CA GLY A 243 -11.73 -5.22 -6.05
C GLY A 243 -12.14 -6.36 -5.14
N GLY A 244 -12.93 -7.29 -5.66
CA GLY A 244 -13.37 -8.46 -4.88
C GLY A 244 -12.26 -9.48 -4.65
N GLY A 245 -12.42 -10.33 -3.63
CA GLY A 245 -11.54 -11.45 -3.30
C GLY A 245 -10.80 -11.28 -1.97
N ASP A 246 -9.79 -12.11 -1.68
CA ASP A 246 -9.12 -12.09 -0.36
C ASP A 246 -7.91 -11.14 -0.39
N ASN A 247 -8.12 -9.85 -0.15
CA ASN A 247 -7.06 -8.84 -0.32
C ASN A 247 -6.25 -8.60 0.97
N GLN A 248 -5.01 -8.15 0.78
CA GLN A 248 -4.13 -7.74 1.87
C GLN A 248 -3.57 -6.35 1.57
N ILE A 249 -3.96 -5.37 2.38
CA ILE A 249 -3.50 -4.00 2.31
C ILE A 249 -2.71 -3.69 3.58
N SER A 250 -1.46 -3.28 3.43
CA SER A 250 -0.57 -2.99 4.55
C SER A 250 0.12 -1.64 4.37
N LEU A 251 -0.15 -0.71 5.27
CA LEU A 251 0.59 0.54 5.43
C LEU A 251 1.48 0.39 6.67
N LEU A 252 2.77 0.23 6.46
CA LEU A 252 3.74 0.04 7.53
C LEU A 252 4.69 1.23 7.58
N VAL A 253 4.63 1.97 8.67
CA VAL A 253 5.61 2.98 9.04
C VAL A 253 6.52 2.40 10.11
N ASN A 254 7.83 2.48 9.89
CA ASN A 254 8.83 2.19 10.90
C ASN A 254 9.91 3.27 10.84
N ASN A 255 9.60 4.41 11.45
CA ASN A 255 10.42 5.62 11.39
C ASN A 255 11.10 5.88 12.71
N ARG A 256 12.35 6.32 12.67
CA ARG A 256 13.11 6.80 13.83
C ARG A 256 13.28 8.32 13.87
N GLY A 257 12.85 9.02 12.82
CA GLY A 257 12.83 10.48 12.66
C GLY A 257 11.82 10.87 11.57
N GLY A 258 11.29 12.09 11.63
CA GLY A 258 10.32 12.63 10.66
C GLY A 258 8.98 11.90 10.62
N ASN A 259 8.08 12.32 9.71
CA ASN A 259 6.78 11.69 9.56
C ASN A 259 6.85 10.41 8.70
N GLY A 260 6.02 9.41 9.01
CA GLY A 260 5.93 8.17 8.23
C GLY A 260 5.19 8.33 6.92
N ILE A 261 3.88 8.42 7.03
CA ILE A 261 2.97 8.74 5.94
C ILE A 261 2.28 10.04 6.33
N HIS A 262 2.35 11.04 5.47
CA HIS A 262 1.70 12.33 5.65
C HIS A 262 0.80 12.59 4.44
N VAL A 263 -0.49 12.76 4.68
CA VAL A 263 -1.46 13.26 3.70
C VAL A 263 -1.81 14.69 4.10
N ASP A 264 -1.38 15.67 3.30
CA ASP A 264 -1.49 17.10 3.65
C ASP A 264 -2.97 17.54 3.60
N ASP A 265 -3.49 17.98 2.45
CA ASP A 265 -4.78 18.67 2.33
C ASP A 265 -6.00 17.74 2.12
N GLY A 266 -5.86 16.42 2.25
CA GLY A 266 -6.94 15.47 1.93
C GLY A 266 -6.96 14.16 2.72
N ASN A 267 -7.70 13.19 2.16
CA ASN A 267 -8.05 11.97 2.86
C ASN A 267 -7.06 10.83 2.60
N LEU A 268 -6.90 9.98 3.61
CA LEU A 268 -6.38 8.63 3.44
C LEU A 268 -7.55 7.64 3.35
N GLU A 269 -7.77 7.10 2.15
CA GLU A 269 -8.88 6.20 1.85
C GLU A 269 -8.35 4.80 1.51
N ILE A 270 -8.90 3.79 2.19
CA ILE A 270 -8.66 2.38 1.88
C ILE A 270 -10.00 1.71 1.62
N GLU A 271 -10.16 1.10 0.44
CA GLU A 271 -11.42 0.49 0.04
C GLU A 271 -11.18 -0.93 -0.49
N THR A 272 -11.97 -1.89 -0.02
CA THR A 272 -12.08 -3.22 -0.64
C THR A 272 -13.53 -3.51 -0.97
N LEU A 273 -13.76 -4.39 -1.95
CA LEU A 273 -15.09 -4.93 -2.23
C LEU A 273 -15.29 -6.21 -1.41
N GLY A 274 -16.13 -7.15 -1.88
CA GLY A 274 -16.40 -8.37 -1.11
C GLY A 274 -15.19 -9.30 -1.02
N GLY A 275 -15.03 -10.06 0.05
CA GLY A 275 -13.77 -10.74 0.32
C GLY A 275 -13.60 -11.38 1.68
N LYS A 276 -12.36 -11.65 2.04
CA LYS A 276 -11.92 -11.82 3.43
C LYS A 276 -10.68 -10.98 3.59
N ASP A 277 -10.90 -9.69 3.66
CA ASP A 277 -9.87 -8.70 3.52
C ASP A 277 -9.08 -8.50 4.81
N ARG A 278 -7.83 -8.09 4.63
CA ARG A 278 -6.93 -7.77 5.73
C ARG A 278 -6.31 -6.42 5.48
N ILE A 279 -6.78 -5.43 6.22
CA ILE A 279 -6.29 -4.07 6.19
C ILE A 279 -5.49 -3.82 7.47
N SER A 280 -4.23 -3.44 7.33
CA SER A 280 -3.31 -3.24 8.44
C SER A 280 -2.55 -1.92 8.27
N LEU A 281 -2.87 -0.94 9.10
CA LEU A 281 -2.10 0.29 9.25
C LEU A 281 -1.29 0.14 10.53
N VAL A 282 0.03 0.28 10.44
CA VAL A 282 0.92 0.16 11.59
C VAL A 282 1.93 1.30 11.58
N ALA A 283 1.83 2.17 12.56
CA ALA A 283 2.86 3.14 12.91
C ALA A 283 3.77 2.58 14.01
N ARG A 284 5.03 2.31 13.69
CA ARG A 284 6.02 1.77 14.62
C ARG A 284 7.17 2.73 14.84
N ASN A 285 7.57 2.88 16.10
CA ASN A 285 8.74 3.65 16.55
C ASN A 285 8.69 5.15 16.18
N ALA A 286 7.54 5.69 15.78
CA ALA A 286 7.38 7.06 15.30
C ALA A 286 7.98 8.07 16.29
N ALA A 287 9.06 8.74 15.88
CA ALA A 287 9.71 9.75 16.70
C ALA A 287 8.92 11.06 16.71
N ASP A 288 8.45 11.50 15.53
CA ASP A 288 7.50 12.61 15.36
C ASP A 288 6.10 12.04 15.16
N THR A 289 5.55 12.06 13.95
CA THR A 289 4.24 11.45 13.64
C THR A 289 4.36 10.21 12.76
N GLY A 290 3.73 9.10 13.16
CA GLY A 290 3.76 7.87 12.37
C GLY A 290 2.92 7.99 11.09
N ILE A 291 1.62 8.16 11.24
CA ILE A 291 0.69 8.43 10.14
C ILE A 291 -0.09 9.70 10.46
N GLU A 292 -0.06 10.67 9.55
CA GLU A 292 -0.72 11.97 9.66
C GLU A 292 -1.65 12.18 8.46
N THR A 293 -2.87 12.66 8.71
CA THR A 293 -3.81 13.11 7.68
C THR A 293 -4.43 14.44 8.12
N ASP A 294 -4.41 15.50 7.28
CA ASP A 294 -5.18 16.71 7.65
C ASP A 294 -6.68 16.55 7.34
N GLY A 295 -7.05 15.63 6.43
CA GLY A 295 -8.41 15.20 6.21
C GLY A 295 -8.81 13.95 7.01
N ASP A 296 -9.77 13.21 6.46
CA ASP A 296 -10.29 11.99 7.06
C ASP A 296 -9.35 10.79 6.83
N LEU A 297 -9.33 9.87 7.80
CA LEU A 297 -8.87 8.50 7.61
C LEU A 297 -10.08 7.59 7.44
N VAL A 298 -10.25 7.03 6.25
CA VAL A 298 -11.42 6.22 5.89
C VAL A 298 -11.00 4.81 5.50
N VAL A 299 -11.62 3.82 6.12
CA VAL A 299 -11.45 2.41 5.76
C VAL A 299 -12.83 1.80 5.49
N ARG A 300 -13.03 1.30 4.27
CA ARG A 300 -14.25 0.59 3.87
C ARG A 300 -13.93 -0.82 3.40
N THR A 301 -14.65 -1.81 3.90
CA THR A 301 -14.63 -3.18 3.35
C THR A 301 -16.01 -3.57 2.85
N GLY A 302 -16.05 -4.45 1.85
CA GLY A 302 -17.29 -5.02 1.35
C GLY A 302 -17.79 -6.18 2.22
N ASP A 303 -18.60 -7.05 1.63
CA ASP A 303 -19.10 -8.25 2.32
C ASP A 303 -17.96 -9.27 2.54
N GLY A 304 -17.85 -9.85 3.73
CA GLY A 304 -16.75 -10.73 4.05
C GLY A 304 -16.58 -11.01 5.53
N ASN A 305 -15.55 -11.79 5.88
CA ASN A 305 -15.08 -11.80 7.27
C ASN A 305 -13.78 -11.01 7.30
N ASP A 306 -13.89 -9.70 7.46
CA ASP A 306 -12.81 -8.77 7.25
C ASP A 306 -12.06 -8.46 8.54
N ARG A 307 -10.84 -7.96 8.36
CA ARG A 307 -9.96 -7.57 9.47
C ARG A 307 -9.36 -6.21 9.18
N VAL A 308 -9.76 -5.23 9.97
CA VAL A 308 -9.19 -3.88 9.98
C VAL A 308 -8.38 -3.71 11.26
N ALA A 309 -7.09 -3.41 11.11
CA ALA A 309 -6.19 -3.15 12.23
C ALA A 309 -5.45 -1.82 12.05
N ILE A 310 -5.60 -0.92 13.02
CA ILE A 310 -4.86 0.34 13.12
C ILE A 310 -4.04 0.29 14.40
N SER A 311 -2.71 0.46 14.32
CA SER A 311 -1.84 0.20 15.47
C SER A 311 -0.65 1.14 15.58
N ALA A 312 -0.61 1.94 16.65
CA ALA A 312 0.56 2.69 17.09
C ALA A 312 1.38 1.84 18.06
N LEU A 313 2.65 1.58 17.73
CA LEU A 313 3.55 0.73 18.51
C LEU A 313 4.85 1.48 18.82
N ASN A 314 5.16 1.66 20.11
CA ASN A 314 6.35 2.34 20.60
C ASN A 314 6.50 3.78 20.04
N ALA A 315 5.39 4.53 19.95
CA ALA A 315 5.44 5.91 19.48
C ALA A 315 6.19 6.79 20.51
N GLY A 316 7.30 7.37 20.08
CA GLY A 316 8.05 8.39 20.81
C GLY A 316 7.26 9.70 20.84
N GLY A 317 6.76 10.11 19.67
CA GLY A 317 5.83 11.21 19.45
C GLY A 317 4.40 10.71 19.24
N LEU A 318 3.74 11.18 18.17
CA LEU A 318 2.41 10.75 17.77
C LEU A 318 2.48 9.47 16.94
N GLY A 319 1.76 8.42 17.33
CA GLY A 319 1.63 7.25 16.48
C GLY A 319 0.77 7.55 15.25
N TYR A 320 -0.42 8.11 15.50
CA TYR A 320 -1.36 8.59 14.50
C TYR A 320 -1.88 9.96 14.89
N GLU A 321 -2.06 10.81 13.88
CA GLU A 321 -2.80 12.05 13.97
C GLU A 321 -3.77 12.14 12.80
N VAL A 322 -5.06 12.09 13.09
CA VAL A 322 -6.13 12.28 12.11
C VAL A 322 -6.80 13.61 12.44
N ARG A 323 -6.60 14.64 11.62
CA ARG A 323 -7.18 15.96 11.90
C ARG A 323 -8.65 16.07 11.51
N GLY A 324 -9.11 15.23 10.57
CA GLY A 324 -10.53 15.02 10.31
C GLY A 324 -11.10 13.87 11.14
N ASN A 325 -11.99 13.10 10.49
CA ASN A 325 -12.67 11.95 11.08
C ASN A 325 -11.88 10.66 10.87
N LEU A 326 -11.96 9.74 11.83
CA LEU A 326 -11.62 8.34 11.60
C LEU A 326 -12.91 7.55 11.34
N ILE A 327 -13.08 7.05 10.11
CA ILE A 327 -14.27 6.32 9.67
C ILE A 327 -13.86 4.89 9.30
N ILE A 328 -14.50 3.90 9.92
CA ILE A 328 -14.36 2.49 9.59
C ILE A 328 -15.74 1.92 9.32
N GLU A 329 -15.96 1.41 8.11
CA GLU A 329 -17.21 0.79 7.67
C GLU A 329 -16.91 -0.62 7.13
N THR A 330 -17.56 -1.65 7.67
CA THR A 330 -17.46 -3.02 7.15
C THR A 330 -18.79 -3.51 6.61
N GLY A 331 -18.76 -4.39 5.61
CA GLY A 331 -19.95 -4.99 5.02
C GLY A 331 -20.52 -6.13 5.84
N LEU A 332 -21.29 -7.02 5.21
CA LEU A 332 -21.88 -8.18 5.89
C LEU A 332 -20.84 -9.24 6.22
N GLY A 333 -20.94 -9.84 7.41
CA GLY A 333 -20.16 -11.00 7.82
C GLY A 333 -19.49 -10.78 9.17
N ASN A 334 -18.59 -11.67 9.59
CA ASN A 334 -18.04 -11.62 10.97
C ASN A 334 -16.72 -10.84 10.95
N ASP A 335 -16.81 -9.56 11.21
CA ASP A 335 -15.71 -8.61 11.05
C ASP A 335 -14.94 -8.38 12.34
N GLN A 336 -13.69 -7.93 12.16
CA GLN A 336 -12.81 -7.58 13.26
C GLN A 336 -12.20 -6.21 13.02
N VAL A 337 -12.57 -5.25 13.84
CA VAL A 337 -11.99 -3.91 13.86
C VAL A 337 -11.17 -3.74 15.13
N ALA A 338 -9.87 -3.48 14.97
CA ALA A 338 -8.95 -3.32 16.09
C ALA A 338 -8.15 -2.02 15.97
N ILE A 339 -8.33 -1.12 16.92
CA ILE A 339 -7.54 0.10 17.08
C ILE A 339 -6.68 -0.05 18.32
N ALA A 340 -5.37 0.12 18.20
CA ALA A 340 -4.46 -0.07 19.31
C ALA A 340 -3.36 0.99 19.40
N SER A 341 -3.08 1.41 20.63
CA SER A 341 -1.89 2.18 21.02
C SER A 341 -1.14 1.36 22.07
N LYS A 342 0.14 1.05 21.80
CA LYS A 342 0.97 0.23 22.70
C LYS A 342 2.33 0.84 22.93
N ASN A 343 2.74 0.92 24.20
CA ASN A 343 4.03 1.45 24.64
C ASN A 343 4.30 2.88 24.13
N ALA A 344 3.27 3.72 24.00
CA ALA A 344 3.45 5.09 23.56
C ALA A 344 4.00 5.94 24.72
N SER A 345 5.14 6.61 24.50
CA SER A 345 5.61 7.63 25.44
C SER A 345 4.94 8.98 25.21
N GLY A 346 4.58 9.27 23.94
CA GLY A 346 3.69 10.37 23.55
C GLY A 346 2.22 9.93 23.46
N SER A 347 1.40 10.67 22.70
CA SER A 347 0.03 10.26 22.40
C SER A 347 0.02 9.20 21.30
N GLY A 348 -0.61 8.05 21.54
CA GLY A 348 -0.57 6.96 20.57
C GLY A 348 -1.40 7.22 19.32
N LEU A 349 -2.66 7.60 19.49
CA LEU A 349 -3.60 7.93 18.43
C LEU A 349 -4.39 9.16 18.86
N ILE A 350 -4.41 10.20 18.02
CA ILE A 350 -5.24 11.39 18.19
C ILE A 350 -6.16 11.51 16.98
N ILE A 351 -7.45 11.74 17.24
CA ILE A 351 -8.49 12.04 16.26
C ILE A 351 -9.09 13.38 16.70
N HIS A 352 -9.00 14.40 15.84
CA HIS A 352 -9.44 15.75 16.19
C HIS A 352 -10.94 15.96 16.00
N ASP A 353 -11.58 15.26 15.06
CA ASP A 353 -13.03 15.28 14.91
C ASP A 353 -13.64 13.95 15.42
N ASP A 354 -14.50 13.30 14.64
CA ASP A 354 -15.26 12.14 15.08
C ASP A 354 -14.53 10.82 14.82
N LEU A 355 -14.75 9.86 15.72
CA LEU A 355 -14.49 8.44 15.49
C LEU A 355 -15.81 7.73 15.18
N SER A 356 -15.93 7.14 13.99
CA SER A 356 -17.10 6.37 13.56
C SER A 356 -16.67 4.95 13.17
N ILE A 357 -17.21 3.94 13.86
CA ILE A 357 -17.02 2.52 13.51
C ILE A 357 -18.40 1.92 13.31
N ASN A 358 -18.69 1.45 12.10
CA ASN A 358 -19.95 0.79 11.74
C ASN A 358 -19.66 -0.58 11.13
N THR A 359 -20.14 -1.64 11.77
CA THR A 359 -20.14 -2.98 11.19
C THR A 359 -21.57 -3.37 10.80
N ALA A 360 -21.73 -4.09 9.68
CA ALA A 360 -23.05 -4.57 9.27
C ALA A 360 -23.43 -5.84 10.06
N SER A 361 -24.37 -6.65 9.55
CA SER A 361 -24.82 -7.85 10.27
C SER A 361 -23.75 -8.94 10.30
N GLY A 362 -23.57 -9.58 11.45
CA GLY A 362 -22.51 -10.57 11.69
C GLY A 362 -22.24 -10.80 13.17
N ASN A 363 -21.24 -11.61 13.52
CA ASN A 363 -20.74 -11.65 14.90
C ASN A 363 -19.43 -10.87 14.94
N ASP A 364 -19.55 -9.58 15.19
CA ASP A 364 -18.46 -8.63 15.00
C ASP A 364 -17.67 -8.41 16.28
N VAL A 365 -16.41 -8.04 16.09
CA VAL A 365 -15.53 -7.67 17.20
C VAL A 365 -14.92 -6.31 16.92
N VAL A 366 -15.29 -5.33 17.74
CA VAL A 366 -14.68 -4.00 17.76
C VAL A 366 -13.83 -3.87 19.02
N SER A 367 -12.56 -3.52 18.88
CA SER A 367 -11.61 -3.46 19.99
C SER A 367 -10.75 -2.20 19.91
N LEU A 368 -10.90 -1.33 20.89
CA LEU A 368 -10.02 -0.18 21.14
C LEU A 368 -9.14 -0.50 22.35
N VAL A 369 -7.82 -0.46 22.18
CA VAL A 369 -6.87 -0.84 23.23
C VAL A 369 -5.75 0.18 23.37
N ALA A 370 -5.65 0.81 24.54
CA ALA A 370 -4.47 1.55 24.97
C ALA A 370 -3.68 0.72 25.97
N ALA A 371 -2.40 0.42 25.72
CA ALA A 371 -1.61 -0.44 26.61
C ALA A 371 -0.18 0.04 26.87
N ASN A 372 0.23 0.02 28.15
CA ASN A 372 1.57 0.40 28.61
C ASN A 372 2.02 1.79 28.15
N SER A 373 1.10 2.72 27.97
CA SER A 373 1.42 4.09 27.52
C SER A 373 1.62 4.99 28.73
N SER A 374 2.69 5.80 28.70
CA SER A 374 2.89 6.87 29.69
C SER A 374 2.23 8.18 29.26
N GLY A 375 2.00 8.36 27.96
CA GLY A 375 1.14 9.43 27.41
C GLY A 375 -0.30 8.95 27.18
N ALA A 376 -1.11 9.80 26.55
CA ALA A 376 -2.49 9.46 26.23
C ALA A 376 -2.55 8.30 25.22
N GLY A 377 -3.34 7.27 25.52
CA GLY A 377 -3.41 6.09 24.67
C GLY A 377 -4.10 6.35 23.34
N VAL A 378 -5.40 6.64 23.43
CA VAL A 378 -6.28 7.04 22.32
C VAL A 378 -7.05 8.29 22.74
N VAL A 379 -7.00 9.32 21.91
CA VAL A 379 -7.67 10.61 22.12
C VAL A 379 -8.61 10.87 20.96
N VAL A 380 -9.86 11.16 21.27
CA VAL A 380 -10.88 11.64 20.32
C VAL A 380 -11.43 12.94 20.86
N LEU A 381 -11.27 14.03 20.11
CA LEU A 381 -11.72 15.35 20.52
C LEU A 381 -13.16 15.63 20.09
N GLY A 382 -13.68 14.94 19.07
CA GLY A 382 -15.11 14.95 18.73
C GLY A 382 -15.88 13.75 19.30
N ASP A 383 -16.95 13.37 18.60
CA ASP A 383 -17.83 12.28 19.00
C ASP A 383 -17.23 10.92 18.66
N THR A 384 -17.32 9.97 19.59
CA THR A 384 -17.03 8.56 19.34
C THR A 384 -18.33 7.78 19.20
N ARG A 385 -18.53 7.16 18.03
CA ARG A 385 -19.69 6.32 17.71
C ARG A 385 -19.21 4.94 17.26
N ILE A 386 -19.63 3.92 17.98
CA ILE A 386 -19.44 2.51 17.63
C ILE A 386 -20.82 1.89 17.47
N SER A 387 -21.12 1.41 16.27
CA SER A 387 -22.37 0.72 15.95
C SER A 387 -22.06 -0.64 15.35
N THR A 388 -22.55 -1.70 15.97
CA THR A 388 -22.68 -3.02 15.36
C THR A 388 -24.16 -3.29 15.07
N SER A 389 -24.45 -4.21 14.14
CA SER A 389 -25.81 -4.49 13.66
C SER A 389 -26.39 -5.77 14.27
N ASP A 390 -27.16 -6.55 13.51
CA ASP A 390 -27.70 -7.83 13.98
C ASP A 390 -26.56 -8.84 14.16
N GLY A 391 -26.44 -9.48 15.33
CA GLY A 391 -25.23 -10.22 15.66
C GLY A 391 -25.15 -10.90 17.03
N GLN A 392 -23.98 -11.45 17.34
CA GLN A 392 -23.52 -11.64 18.72
C GLN A 392 -22.21 -10.89 18.83
N ASP A 393 -22.33 -9.60 19.07
CA ASP A 393 -21.22 -8.68 18.90
C ASP A 393 -20.44 -8.49 20.18
N THR A 394 -19.19 -8.09 20.01
CA THR A 394 -18.31 -7.79 21.13
C THR A 394 -17.59 -6.47 20.89
N VAL A 395 -17.89 -5.48 21.74
CA VAL A 395 -17.18 -4.20 21.79
C VAL A 395 -16.27 -4.17 23.03
N VAL A 396 -14.98 -3.89 22.83
CA VAL A 396 -13.97 -3.83 23.89
C VAL A 396 -13.28 -2.46 23.89
N LEU A 397 -13.38 -1.74 25.00
CA LEU A 397 -12.63 -0.51 25.27
C LEU A 397 -11.69 -0.76 26.46
N GLN A 398 -10.40 -0.97 26.20
CA GLN A 398 -9.46 -1.42 27.24
C GLN A 398 -8.23 -0.51 27.39
N ALA A 399 -8.07 0.04 28.59
CA ALA A 399 -6.88 0.74 29.03
C ALA A 399 -6.07 -0.19 29.95
N LYS A 400 -4.93 -0.69 29.48
CA LYS A 400 -4.14 -1.71 30.17
C LYS A 400 -2.78 -1.16 30.58
N ASN A 401 -2.54 -1.02 31.89
CA ASN A 401 -1.26 -0.51 32.42
C ASN A 401 -0.87 0.86 31.82
N ALA A 402 -1.84 1.68 31.44
CA ALA A 402 -1.54 3.07 31.11
C ALA A 402 -1.20 3.79 32.41
N ASP A 403 -0.07 4.48 32.45
CA ASP A 403 0.29 5.34 33.57
C ASP A 403 -0.24 6.77 33.34
N GLY A 404 -0.61 7.12 32.10
CA GLY A 404 -1.42 8.28 31.72
C GLY A 404 -2.88 7.92 31.40
N ASP A 405 -3.64 8.89 30.88
CA ASP A 405 -5.03 8.69 30.44
C ASP A 405 -5.08 7.63 29.32
N GLY A 406 -5.68 6.48 29.59
CA GLY A 406 -5.79 5.41 28.60
C GLY A 406 -6.64 5.84 27.40
N PHE A 407 -7.81 6.41 27.68
CA PHE A 407 -8.69 7.03 26.70
C PHE A 407 -9.09 8.44 27.12
N ILE A 408 -9.16 9.32 26.12
CA ILE A 408 -9.77 10.64 26.24
C ILE A 408 -10.84 10.74 25.16
N PHE A 409 -12.10 10.86 25.56
CA PHE A 409 -13.24 11.15 24.68
C PHE A 409 -13.80 12.50 25.10
N ASP A 410 -13.47 13.57 24.38
CA ASP A 410 -13.80 14.93 24.84
C ASP A 410 -15.32 15.20 24.81
N ASP A 411 -16.00 14.76 23.74
CA ASP A 411 -17.45 14.93 23.58
C ASP A 411 -18.23 13.65 23.96
N VAL A 412 -19.03 13.09 23.03
CA VAL A 412 -19.96 12.00 23.32
C VAL A 412 -19.31 10.65 23.01
N LEU A 413 -19.52 9.68 23.90
CA LEU A 413 -19.26 8.26 23.61
C LEU A 413 -20.59 7.52 23.43
N THR A 414 -20.84 7.00 22.24
CA THR A 414 -22.00 6.16 21.91
C THR A 414 -21.55 4.78 21.45
N VAL A 415 -22.08 3.74 22.09
CA VAL A 415 -21.93 2.33 21.67
C VAL A 415 -23.31 1.71 21.52
N THR A 416 -23.61 1.15 20.34
CA THR A 416 -24.87 0.46 20.03
C THR A 416 -24.56 -0.91 19.41
N THR A 417 -25.17 -2.00 19.89
CA THR A 417 -24.87 -3.36 19.40
C THR A 417 -25.99 -4.06 18.63
N GLY A 418 -27.06 -3.34 18.24
CA GLY A 418 -28.07 -3.88 17.34
C GLY A 418 -28.94 -4.99 17.95
N ALA A 419 -29.25 -6.05 17.22
CA ALA A 419 -30.05 -7.16 17.73
C ALA A 419 -29.19 -8.40 17.96
N GLY A 420 -29.20 -9.00 19.14
CA GLY A 420 -28.20 -10.01 19.45
C GLY A 420 -28.20 -10.52 20.88
N ASP A 421 -27.16 -11.27 21.26
CA ASP A 421 -26.83 -11.48 22.67
C ASP A 421 -25.41 -10.91 22.85
N ASP A 422 -25.34 -9.60 23.01
CA ASP A 422 -24.11 -8.82 22.77
C ASP A 422 -23.28 -8.59 24.02
N ARG A 423 -22.05 -8.11 23.83
CA ARG A 423 -21.11 -7.84 24.92
C ARG A 423 -20.40 -6.52 24.73
N VAL A 424 -20.52 -5.66 25.72
CA VAL A 424 -19.70 -4.45 25.84
C VAL A 424 -18.79 -4.58 27.06
N LEU A 425 -17.49 -4.53 26.83
CA LEU A 425 -16.44 -4.61 27.86
C LEU A 425 -15.68 -3.29 27.91
N ILE A 426 -15.69 -2.62 29.07
CA ILE A 426 -14.91 -1.41 29.29
C ILE A 426 -14.04 -1.67 30.53
N THR A 427 -12.71 -1.64 30.38
CA THR A 427 -11.77 -2.01 31.46
C THR A 427 -10.54 -1.11 31.56
N GLY A 428 -10.33 -0.52 32.73
CA GLY A 428 -9.15 0.27 33.08
C GLY A 428 -8.54 -0.18 34.42
N LYS A 429 -7.28 0.20 34.69
CA LYS A 429 -6.60 0.06 35.99
C LYS A 429 -7.25 0.97 37.04
N SER A 430 -7.72 2.14 36.65
CA SER A 430 -8.41 3.09 37.51
C SER A 430 -9.49 3.89 36.77
N ALA A 431 -10.38 4.56 37.50
CA ALA A 431 -11.38 5.44 36.88
C ALA A 431 -10.74 6.63 36.15
N GLY A 432 -9.49 7.00 36.50
CA GLY A 432 -8.73 8.03 35.80
C GLY A 432 -8.13 7.57 34.47
N ASP A 433 -8.25 6.29 34.12
CA ASP A 433 -7.79 5.79 32.82
C ASP A 433 -8.73 6.19 31.67
N TYR A 434 -9.89 6.77 32.01
CA TYR A 434 -10.88 7.27 31.09
C TYR A 434 -11.23 8.71 31.43
N THR A 435 -10.94 9.62 30.52
CA THR A 435 -11.44 11.00 30.57
C THR A 435 -12.58 11.10 29.56
N ILE A 436 -13.80 11.37 30.03
CA ILE A 436 -14.96 11.57 29.16
C ILE A 436 -15.57 12.92 29.51
N GLY A 437 -15.53 13.87 28.57
CA GLY A 437 -16.01 15.23 28.79
C GLY A 437 -17.53 15.37 28.63
N GLY A 438 -18.15 14.51 27.82
CA GLY A 438 -19.59 14.52 27.52
C GLY A 438 -20.40 13.32 28.03
N LEU A 439 -21.48 13.02 27.30
CA LEU A 439 -22.46 11.98 27.63
C LEU A 439 -21.95 10.61 27.18
N ILE A 440 -22.16 9.59 28.02
CA ILE A 440 -21.95 8.19 27.64
C ILE A 440 -23.29 7.51 27.41
N THR A 441 -23.47 6.95 26.22
CA THR A 441 -24.63 6.13 25.84
C THR A 441 -24.17 4.73 25.46
N LEU A 442 -24.60 3.72 26.20
CA LEU A 442 -24.36 2.32 25.89
C LEU A 442 -25.71 1.61 25.73
N ASP A 443 -26.01 1.12 24.53
CA ASP A 443 -27.25 0.44 24.18
C ASP A 443 -26.96 -0.95 23.61
N GLY A 444 -27.32 -2.00 24.35
CA GLY A 444 -27.25 -3.39 23.89
C GLY A 444 -28.23 -3.70 22.77
N GLY A 445 -29.27 -2.85 22.61
CA GLY A 445 -30.29 -3.01 21.59
C GLY A 445 -31.29 -4.13 21.91
N LEU A 446 -31.59 -4.97 20.92
CA LEU A 446 -32.59 -6.03 21.04
C LEU A 446 -31.92 -7.37 21.34
N GLY A 447 -31.78 -7.71 22.62
CA GLY A 447 -31.25 -9.00 23.02
C GLY A 447 -31.93 -9.63 24.23
N THR A 448 -31.52 -10.85 24.57
CA THR A 448 -31.98 -11.52 25.80
C THR A 448 -30.89 -11.67 26.84
N LYS A 449 -29.63 -11.46 26.45
CA LYS A 449 -28.46 -11.64 27.29
C LYS A 449 -27.38 -10.59 27.05
N ASP A 450 -27.76 -9.36 26.70
CA ASP A 450 -26.78 -8.31 26.47
C ASP A 450 -26.07 -8.00 27.78
N ALA A 451 -24.74 -8.01 27.70
CA ALA A 451 -23.89 -7.96 28.86
C ALA A 451 -22.95 -6.75 28.79
N LEU A 452 -23.11 -5.85 29.75
CA LEU A 452 -22.10 -4.85 30.07
C LEU A 452 -21.19 -5.39 31.16
N VAL A 453 -19.88 -5.44 30.89
CA VAL A 453 -18.85 -5.74 31.89
C VAL A 453 -18.05 -4.47 32.12
N ASN A 454 -18.25 -3.86 33.29
CA ASN A 454 -17.66 -2.56 33.57
C ASN A 454 -17.42 -2.32 35.06
N PRO A 455 -16.16 -2.13 35.49
CA PRO A 455 -15.85 -1.84 36.88
C PRO A 455 -15.92 -0.34 37.25
N LEU A 456 -16.04 0.60 36.30
CA LEU A 456 -15.58 1.99 36.51
C LEU A 456 -16.37 3.14 35.83
N LEU A 457 -17.64 2.97 35.41
CA LEU A 457 -18.38 4.08 34.75
C LEU A 457 -18.66 5.27 35.69
N PRO A 458 -18.62 6.51 35.15
CA PRO A 458 -19.10 7.68 35.86
C PRO A 458 -20.62 7.65 36.04
N ALA A 459 -21.15 8.51 36.91
CA ALA A 459 -22.58 8.56 37.23
C ALA A 459 -23.47 9.06 36.07
N ALA A 460 -22.90 9.75 35.07
CA ALA A 460 -23.61 10.29 33.91
C ALA A 460 -23.56 9.32 32.72
N THR A 461 -24.16 8.13 32.87
CA THR A 461 -24.21 7.12 31.81
C THR A 461 -25.64 6.63 31.58
N VAL A 462 -26.07 6.62 30.32
CA VAL A 462 -27.31 5.99 29.89
C VAL A 462 -27.01 4.54 29.50
N LEU A 463 -27.67 3.60 30.18
CA LEU A 463 -27.44 2.16 30.04
C LEU A 463 -28.72 1.42 29.66
N ARG A 464 -28.65 0.57 28.64
CA ARG A 464 -29.71 -0.39 28.26
C ARG A 464 -29.10 -1.78 28.04
N PHE A 465 -29.08 -2.59 29.09
CA PHE A 465 -28.56 -3.97 29.08
C PHE A 465 -29.37 -4.86 30.04
N GLU A 466 -29.56 -6.14 29.72
CA GLU A 466 -30.19 -7.11 30.62
C GLU A 466 -29.27 -7.48 31.78
N LYS A 467 -27.94 -7.50 31.56
CA LYS A 467 -26.97 -7.91 32.57
C LYS A 467 -25.79 -6.95 32.67
N ILE A 468 -25.63 -6.36 33.85
CA ILE A 468 -24.45 -5.56 34.20
C ILE A 468 -23.59 -6.37 35.18
N ARG A 469 -22.33 -6.60 34.83
CA ARG A 469 -21.34 -7.26 35.70
C ARG A 469 -20.25 -6.26 36.10
N PRO A 470 -19.90 -6.19 37.39
CA PRO A 470 -18.76 -5.38 37.83
C PRO A 470 -17.44 -5.95 37.32
#